data_AF-A0A3D2AQ34-F1
#
_entry.id   AF-A0A3D2AQ34-F1
#
_cell.length_a   1.000
_cell.length_b   1.000
_cell.length_c   1.000
_cell.angle_alpha   90.00
_cell.angle_beta   90.00
_cell.angle_gamma   90.00
#
_symmetry.space_group_name_H-M   'P 1'
#
loop_
_entity.id
_entity.type
_entity.pdbx_description
1 polymer ?
#
loop_
_entity_poly.entity_id
_entity_poly.type
_entity_poly.pdbx_seq_one_letter_code
_entity_poly.pdbx_strand_id
1 'polypeptide(L)'
;MNLSLTPQLGAFVGKSAESGDYNNASEVVREVLRLFKRATQERTTKLAHLRSALAEGEAAISRGESHVFNSAQELDHFFEQL
;
A
#
# COMPACT_ATOMS: atom_id res chain seq x y z
N MET A 1 4.13 -7.97 -28.18
CA MET A 1 5.21 -7.93 -27.16
C MET A 1 5.33 -9.33 -26.60
N ASN A 2 6.55 -9.90 -26.53
CA ASN A 2 6.79 -11.18 -25.87
C ASN A 2 7.31 -10.91 -24.45
N LEU A 3 6.77 -11.61 -23.45
CA LEU A 3 7.09 -11.43 -22.03
C LEU A 3 7.67 -12.74 -21.51
N SER A 4 8.92 -12.69 -21.08
CA SER A 4 9.56 -13.85 -20.44
C SER A 4 9.14 -13.92 -18.98
N LEU A 5 8.47 -15.01 -18.62
CA LEU A 5 8.08 -15.30 -17.24
C LEU A 5 9.07 -16.28 -16.61
N THR A 6 9.25 -16.18 -15.30
CA THR A 6 9.90 -17.27 -14.55
C THR A 6 9.03 -18.54 -14.66
N PRO A 7 9.62 -19.74 -14.56
CA PRO A 7 8.86 -21.00 -14.66
C PRO A 7 7.65 -21.04 -13.73
N GLN A 8 7.78 -20.51 -12.51
CA GLN A 8 6.73 -20.47 -11.51
C GLN A 8 5.57 -19.56 -11.93
N LEU A 9 5.86 -18.36 -12.45
CA LEU A 9 4.84 -17.44 -12.94
C LEU A 9 4.17 -17.95 -14.22
N GLY A 10 4.94 -18.60 -15.11
CA GLY A 10 4.40 -19.27 -16.29
C GLY A 10 3.42 -20.37 -15.92
N ALA A 11 3.76 -21.22 -14.94
CA ALA A 11 2.87 -22.27 -14.45
C ALA A 11 1.60 -21.71 -13.80
N PHE A 12 1.70 -20.62 -13.04
CA PHE A 12 0.53 -19.94 -12.47
C PHE A 12 -0.41 -19.39 -13.55
N VAL A 13 0.15 -18.70 -14.55
CA VAL A 13 -0.62 -18.13 -15.67
C VAL A 13 -1.28 -19.23 -16.49
N GLY A 14 -0.56 -20.33 -16.77
CA GLY A 14 -1.09 -21.50 -17.47
C GLY A 14 -2.28 -22.11 -16.75
N LYS A 15 -2.11 -22.46 -15.47
CA LYS A 15 -3.19 -23.00 -14.64
C LYS A 15 -4.40 -22.07 -14.55
N SER A 16 -4.16 -20.77 -14.45
CA SER A 16 -5.23 -19.77 -14.41
C SER A 16 -6.02 -19.73 -15.73
N ALA A 17 -5.35 -19.81 -16.87
CA ALA A 17 -6.02 -19.86 -18.18
C ALA A 17 -6.77 -21.18 -18.40
N GLU A 18 -6.25 -22.29 -17.89
CA GLU A 18 -6.88 -23.62 -17.99
C GLU A 18 -8.10 -23.78 -17.06
N SER A 19 -8.27 -22.91 -16.06
CA SER A 19 -9.38 -22.98 -15.10
C SER A 19 -10.77 -22.74 -15.72
N GLY A 20 -10.82 -22.11 -16.90
CA GLY A 20 -12.06 -21.67 -17.54
C GLY A 20 -12.50 -20.24 -17.15
N ASP A 21 -11.88 -19.61 -16.15
CA ASP A 21 -12.17 -18.23 -15.74
C ASP A 21 -11.64 -17.19 -16.75
N TYR A 22 -10.68 -17.57 -17.59
CA TYR A 22 -10.02 -16.70 -18.56
C TYR A 22 -9.89 -17.39 -19.91
N ASN A 23 -9.97 -16.60 -21.00
CA ASN A 23 -9.90 -17.16 -22.35
C ASN A 23 -8.47 -17.54 -22.77
N ASN A 24 -7.46 -16.89 -22.20
CA ASN A 24 -6.05 -17.14 -22.50
C ASN A 24 -5.10 -16.52 -21.46
N ALA A 25 -3.84 -16.96 -21.51
CA ALA A 25 -2.74 -16.46 -20.69
C ALA A 25 -2.55 -14.94 -20.76
N SER A 26 -2.78 -14.32 -21.92
CA SER A 26 -2.60 -12.86 -22.06
C SER A 26 -3.65 -12.07 -21.29
N GLU A 27 -4.85 -12.62 -21.10
CA GLU A 27 -5.90 -12.03 -20.27
C GLU A 27 -5.53 -12.05 -18.79
N VAL A 28 -5.05 -13.20 -18.29
CA VAL A 28 -4.52 -13.35 -16.93
C VAL A 28 -3.41 -12.32 -16.67
N VAL A 29 -2.44 -12.20 -17.59
CA VAL A 29 -1.33 -11.26 -17.46
C VAL A 29 -1.82 -9.81 -17.43
N ARG A 30 -2.77 -9.43 -18.30
CA ARG A 30 -3.33 -8.06 -18.31
C ARG A 30 -4.04 -7.73 -17.00
N GLU A 31 -4.80 -8.67 -16.45
CA GLU A 31 -5.51 -8.47 -15.19
C GLU A 31 -4.53 -8.33 -14.01
N VAL A 32 -3.52 -9.21 -13.92
CA VAL A 32 -2.45 -9.11 -12.93
C VAL A 32 -1.72 -7.77 -13.02
N LEU A 33 -1.36 -7.32 -14.23
CA LEU A 33 -0.71 -6.01 -14.43
C LEU A 33 -1.61 -4.85 -14.05
N ARG A 34 -2.92 -4.94 -14.31
CA ARG A 34 -3.89 -3.93 -13.89
C ARG A 34 -3.98 -3.83 -12.37
N LEU A 35 -4.02 -4.96 -11.68
CA LEU A 35 -4.01 -5.02 -10.21
C LEU A 35 -2.69 -4.49 -9.65
N PHE A 36 -1.56 -4.89 -10.23
CA PHE A 36 -0.23 -4.41 -9.83
C PHE A 36 -0.11 -2.88 -9.99
N LYS A 37 -0.59 -2.32 -11.11
CA LYS A 37 -0.60 -0.87 -11.33
C LYS A 37 -1.44 -0.15 -10.27
N ARG A 38 -2.63 -0.66 -9.95
CA ARG A 38 -3.50 -0.07 -8.91
C ARG A 38 -2.84 -0.12 -7.53
N ALA A 39 -2.31 -1.26 -7.13
CA ALA A 39 -1.61 -1.42 -5.85
C ALA A 39 -0.38 -0.51 -5.74
N THR A 40 0.38 -0.37 -6.83
CA THR A 40 1.54 0.53 -6.89
C THR A 40 1.11 1.99 -6.74
N GLN A 41 0.04 2.40 -7.44
CA GLN A 41 -0.49 3.76 -7.32
C GLN A 41 -0.99 4.05 -5.90
N GLU A 42 -1.76 3.13 -5.31
CA GLU A 42 -2.28 3.27 -3.95
C GLU A 42 -1.13 3.38 -2.93
N ARG A 43 -0.11 2.52 -3.02
CA ARG A 43 1.07 2.58 -2.16
C ARG A 43 1.79 3.92 -2.29
N THR A 44 1.95 4.41 -3.51
CA THR A 44 2.63 5.69 -3.79
C THR A 44 1.85 6.86 -3.17
N THR A 45 0.54 6.89 -3.36
CA THR A 45 -0.34 7.90 -2.77
C THR A 45 -0.31 7.85 -1.24
N LYS A 46 -0.46 6.66 -0.63
CA LYS A 46 -0.36 6.51 0.83
C LYS A 46 0.97 7.00 1.38
N LEU A 47 2.08 6.65 0.74
CA LEU A 47 3.41 7.09 1.17
C LEU A 47 3.57 8.61 1.06
N ALA A 48 3.03 9.23 0.00
CA ALA A 48 3.05 10.68 -0.15
C ALA A 48 2.26 11.38 0.98
N HIS A 49 1.07 10.88 1.32
CA HIS A 49 0.28 11.40 2.42
C HIS A 49 0.98 11.24 3.78
N LEU A 50 1.56 10.06 4.06
CA LEU A 50 2.29 9.84 5.30
C LEU A 50 3.50 10.78 5.43
N ARG A 51 4.25 10.98 4.35
CA ARG A 51 5.36 11.94 4.32
C ARG A 51 4.90 13.37 4.56
N SER A 52 3.77 13.76 3.97
CA SER A 52 3.17 15.08 4.20
C SER A 52 2.75 15.26 5.66
N ALA A 53 2.07 14.28 6.24
CA ALA A 53 1.62 14.32 7.63
C ALA A 53 2.80 14.36 8.62
N LEU A 54 3.88 13.63 8.34
CA LEU A 54 5.13 13.72 9.12
C LEU A 54 5.74 15.12 9.05
N ALA A 55 5.87 15.70 7.86
CA ALA A 55 6.41 17.04 7.70
C ALA A 55 5.56 18.10 8.43
N GLU A 56 4.24 17.96 8.40
CA GLU A 56 3.32 18.82 9.15
C GLU A 56 3.52 18.68 10.67
N GLY A 57 3.61 17.45 11.17
CA GLY A 57 3.87 17.16 12.58
C GLY A 57 5.24 17.68 13.06
N GLU A 58 6.30 17.49 12.27
CA GLU A 58 7.64 18.02 12.55
C GLU A 58 7.63 19.55 12.63
N ALA A 59 6.90 20.20 11.72
CA ALA A 59 6.74 21.65 11.72
C ALA A 59 5.96 22.13 12.95
N ALA A 60 4.90 21.42 13.37
CA ALA A 60 4.13 21.73 14.57
C ALA A 60 4.99 21.61 15.84
N ILE A 61 5.75 20.52 15.99
CA ILE A 61 6.69 20.32 17.09
C ILE A 61 7.72 21.45 17.13
N SER A 62 8.27 21.85 15.98
CA SER A 62 9.23 22.95 15.88
C SER A 62 8.66 24.31 16.30
N ARG A 63 7.33 24.49 16.19
CA ARG A 63 6.61 25.68 16.68
C ARG A 63 6.18 25.58 18.14
N GLY A 64 6.43 24.45 18.81
CA GLY A 64 5.95 24.17 20.17
C GLY A 64 4.48 23.77 20.24
N GLU A 65 3.85 23.48 19.10
CA GLU A 65 2.47 22.99 19.01
C GLU A 65 2.43 21.47 19.25
N SER A 66 2.98 21.03 20.38
CA SER A 66 3.08 19.62 20.76
C SER A 66 2.94 19.46 22.26
N HIS A 67 2.36 18.35 22.71
CA HIS A 67 2.29 17.98 24.12
C HIS A 67 3.18 16.77 24.39
N VAL A 68 3.95 16.82 25.47
CA VAL A 68 4.81 15.71 25.91
C VAL A 68 4.09 14.99 27.05
N PHE A 69 3.68 13.75 26.80
CA PHE A 69 3.17 12.86 27.83
C PHE A 69 4.35 12.19 28.54
N ASN A 70 4.40 12.32 29.87
CA ASN A 70 5.49 11.79 30.69
C ASN A 70 5.20 10.39 31.22
N SER A 71 4.00 9.85 30.97
CA SER A 71 3.60 8.51 31.36
C SER A 71 2.48 7.96 30.47
N ALA A 72 2.33 6.64 30.43
CA ALA A 72 1.22 5.99 29.73
C ALA A 72 -0.14 6.37 30.37
N GLN A 73 -0.20 6.54 31.69
CA GLN A 73 -1.40 6.97 32.40
C GLN A 73 -1.86 8.37 31.99
N GLU A 74 -0.91 9.28 31.74
CA GLU A 74 -1.21 10.64 31.26
C GLU A 74 -1.79 10.61 29.84
N LEU A 75 -1.23 9.75 28.98
CA LEU A 75 -1.72 9.55 27.62
C LEU A 75 -3.13 8.94 27.60
N ASP A 76 -3.36 7.90 28.40
CA ASP A 76 -4.66 7.23 28.50
C ASP A 76 -5.73 8.22 28.99
N HIS A 77 -5.43 9.00 30.04
CA HIS A 77 -6.33 10.02 30.56
C HIS A 77 -6.69 11.10 29.53
N PHE A 78 -5.71 11.51 28.71
CA PHE A 78 -5.95 12.46 27.62
C PHE A 78 -6.94 11.91 26.59
N PHE A 79 -6.81 10.63 26.20
CA PHE A 79 -7.75 10.00 25.26
C PHE A 79 -9.14 9.75 25.86
N GLU A 80 -9.25 9.56 27.17
CA GLU A 80 -10.55 9.48 27.86
C GLU A 80 -11.32 10.81 27.87
N GLN A 81 -10.63 11.94 27.67
CA GLN A 81 -11.20 13.29 27.66
C GLN A 81 -11.50 13.85 26.26
N LEU A 82 -11.11 13.13 25.21
CA LEU A 82 -11.32 13.46 23.80
C LEU A 82 -12.74 13.10 23.33
#